data_AF-A0A7K5XWY8-F1
#
_entry.id   AF-A0A7K5XWY8-F1
#
_cell.length_a   1.000
_cell.length_b   1.000
_cell.length_c   1.000
_cell.angle_alpha   90.00
_cell.angle_beta   90.00
_cell.angle_gamma   90.00
#
_symmetry.space_group_name_H-M   'P 1'
#
loop_
_entity.id
_entity.type
_entity.pdbx_description
1 polymer ?
#
loop_
_entity_poly.entity_id
_entity_poly.type
_entity_poly.pdbx_seq_one_letter_code
_entity_poly.pdbx_strand_id
1 'polypeptide(L)'
;PLSFRCVQPELKSLAVGLYTLIMRVLAGIPAPVYFGALIDKTCLKWGSTSCGQRGACRLYDSDAYRYVFLGLAAVLRGPSYLISIVFYILIKKHFQSKNSRPIENGGIEDVPMNKEDNSKIKERLPGSPDAENESCI
;
A
#
# COMPACT_ATOMS: atom_id res chain seq x y z
N PRO A 1 -10.69 -14.23 -5.41
CA PRO A 1 -9.36 -13.66 -5.72
C PRO A 1 -9.09 -13.69 -7.23
N LEU A 2 -9.70 -12.76 -7.96
CA LEU A 2 -9.67 -12.66 -9.44
C LEU A 2 -8.42 -11.94 -9.99
N SER A 3 -7.57 -11.39 -9.11
CA SER A 3 -6.43 -10.54 -9.49
C SER A 3 -5.16 -11.29 -9.91
N PHE A 4 -5.11 -12.63 -9.80
CA PHE A 4 -3.89 -13.41 -10.13
C PHE A 4 -3.96 -14.18 -11.46
N ARG A 5 -5.15 -14.39 -12.03
CA ARG A 5 -5.35 -15.29 -13.20
C ARG A 5 -5.24 -14.63 -14.58
N CYS A 6 -4.93 -13.34 -14.68
CA CYS A 6 -4.85 -12.64 -15.98
C CYS A 6 -3.54 -11.85 -16.19
N VAL A 7 -2.43 -12.33 -15.63
CA VAL A 7 -1.08 -11.80 -15.91
C VAL A 7 -0.12 -12.99 -15.97
N GLN A 8 0.75 -13.08 -16.96
CA GLN A 8 1.78 -14.13 -17.06
C GLN A 8 2.56 -14.24 -15.72
N PRO A 9 2.69 -15.44 -15.12
CA PRO A 9 3.32 -15.61 -13.80
C PRO A 9 4.82 -15.25 -13.79
N GLU A 10 5.48 -15.34 -14.94
CA GLU A 10 6.92 -15.12 -15.15
C GLU A 10 7.39 -13.68 -14.89
N LEU A 11 6.57 -12.66 -15.21
CA LEU A 11 6.97 -11.24 -15.05
C LEU A 11 6.51 -10.62 -13.72
N LYS A 12 5.65 -11.29 -12.95
CA LYS A 12 5.18 -10.77 -11.66
C LYS A 12 6.30 -10.71 -10.62
N SER A 13 7.11 -11.75 -10.54
CA SER A 13 8.25 -11.82 -9.61
C SER A 13 9.32 -10.79 -9.97
N LEU A 14 9.59 -10.61 -11.27
CA LEU A 14 10.51 -9.60 -11.78
C LEU A 14 10.03 -8.18 -11.45
N ALA A 15 8.74 -7.88 -11.69
CA ALA A 15 8.16 -6.57 -11.40
C ALA A 15 8.20 -6.23 -9.91
N VAL A 16 7.85 -7.18 -9.03
CA VAL A 16 7.94 -7.00 -7.57
C VAL A 16 9.39 -6.83 -7.12
N GLY A 17 10.32 -7.58 -7.70
CA GLY A 17 11.75 -7.45 -7.44
C GLY A 17 12.29 -6.07 -7.83
N LEU A 18 11.98 -5.60 -9.04
CA LEU A 18 12.38 -4.29 -9.53
C LEU A 18 11.75 -3.16 -8.73
N TYR A 19 10.45 -3.25 -8.43
CA TYR A 19 9.77 -2.30 -7.55
C TYR A 19 10.45 -2.23 -6.18
N THR A 20 10.76 -3.38 -5.59
CA THR A 20 11.47 -3.44 -4.31
C THR A 20 12.86 -2.82 -4.42
N LEU A 21 13.60 -3.09 -5.49
CA LEU A 21 14.94 -2.55 -5.71
C LEU A 21 14.91 -1.03 -5.87
N ILE A 22 14.00 -0.49 -6.69
CA ILE A 22 13.79 0.95 -6.86
C ILE A 22 13.44 1.59 -5.52
N MET A 23 12.50 1.02 -4.77
CA MET A 23 12.11 1.55 -3.45
C MET A 23 13.27 1.50 -2.46
N ARG A 24 14.14 0.48 -2.50
CA ARG A 24 15.33 0.39 -1.64
C ARG A 24 16.41 1.38 -2.04
N VAL A 25 16.61 1.64 -3.32
CA VAL A 25 17.56 2.65 -3.78
C VAL A 25 17.05 4.06 -3.42
N LEU A 26 15.78 4.35 -3.72
CA LEU A 26 15.19 5.67 -3.52
C LEU A 26 14.84 5.99 -2.07
N ALA A 27 14.55 5.02 -1.22
CA ALA A 27 14.25 5.26 0.18
C ALA A 27 15.36 4.76 1.10
N GLY A 28 15.97 3.62 0.78
CA GLY A 28 16.94 2.95 1.65
C GLY A 28 18.34 3.57 1.65
N ILE A 29 18.75 4.33 0.61
CA ILE A 29 20.00 5.09 0.61
C ILE A 29 19.82 6.50 1.18
N PRO A 30 18.83 7.30 0.73
CA PRO A 30 18.68 8.65 1.28
C PRO A 30 18.18 8.66 2.71
N ALA A 31 17.46 7.62 3.18
CA ALA A 31 17.09 7.53 4.59
C ALA A 31 18.32 7.54 5.51
N PRO A 32 19.26 6.58 5.47
CA PRO A 32 20.44 6.58 6.35
C PRO A 32 21.35 7.79 6.13
N VAL A 33 21.42 8.35 4.92
CA VAL A 33 22.18 9.59 4.66
C VAL A 33 21.51 10.78 5.35
N TYR A 34 20.20 10.94 5.20
CA TYR A 34 19.45 12.02 5.85
C TYR A 34 19.44 11.87 7.36
N PHE A 35 19.17 10.66 7.87
CA PHE A 35 19.26 10.34 9.29
C PHE A 35 20.66 10.59 9.84
N GLY A 36 21.72 10.19 9.12
CA GLY A 36 23.10 10.44 9.51
C GLY A 36 23.40 11.94 9.62
N ALA A 37 23.06 12.71 8.58
CA ALA A 37 23.23 14.16 8.59
C ALA A 37 22.40 14.86 9.68
N LEU A 38 21.22 14.32 10.00
CA LEU A 38 20.34 14.85 11.05
C LEU A 38 20.88 14.54 12.45
N ILE A 39 21.47 13.36 12.66
CA ILE A 39 22.17 12.99 13.89
C ILE A 39 23.42 13.88 14.06
N ASP A 40 24.15 14.17 12.99
CA ASP A 40 25.29 15.08 13.02
C ASP A 40 24.92 16.51 13.50
N LYS A 41 23.67 16.95 13.30
CA LYS A 41 23.18 18.24 13.84
C LYS A 41 23.06 18.24 15.36
N THR A 42 22.84 17.07 15.97
CA THR A 42 22.76 16.91 17.42
C THR A 42 24.13 16.77 18.09
N CYS A 43 25.22 16.83 17.31
CA CYS A 43 26.56 16.70 17.83
C CYS A 43 26.96 17.92 18.68
N LEU A 44 27.30 17.67 19.94
CA LEU A 44 27.82 18.67 20.87
C LEU A 44 29.33 18.81 20.78
N LYS A 45 30.04 17.68 20.56
CA LYS A 45 31.51 17.67 20.50
C LYS A 45 32.03 16.77 19.38
N TRP A 46 32.68 17.40 18.41
CA TRP A 46 33.38 16.74 17.32
C TRP A 46 34.72 16.19 17.78
N GLY A 47 35.07 14.97 17.32
CA GLY A 47 36.43 14.47 17.43
C GLY A 47 37.35 15.25 16.50
N SER A 48 38.61 15.43 16.91
CA SER A 48 39.69 15.90 16.04
C SER A 48 40.61 14.74 15.73
N THR A 49 41.05 14.62 14.48
CA THR A 49 42.13 13.70 14.11
C THR A 49 43.48 14.26 14.54
N SER A 50 44.52 13.43 14.52
CA SER A 50 45.92 13.84 14.77
C SER A 50 46.36 14.99 13.86
N CYS A 51 45.80 15.05 12.65
CA CYS A 51 46.06 16.11 11.67
C CYS A 51 45.16 17.35 11.83
N GLY A 52 44.39 17.47 12.93
CA GLY A 52 43.51 18.62 13.19
C GLY A 52 42.22 18.66 12.35
N GLN A 53 41.91 17.60 11.58
CA GLN A 53 40.70 17.54 10.78
C GLN A 53 39.50 17.09 11.63
N ARG A 54 38.30 17.53 11.24
CA ARG A 54 37.05 17.11 11.87
C ARG A 54 36.84 15.61 11.66
N GLY A 55 36.87 14.85 12.75
CA GLY A 55 36.59 13.42 12.78
C GLY A 55 35.13 13.13 13.11
N ALA A 56 34.85 11.90 13.55
CA ALA A 56 33.51 11.52 13.99
C ALA A 56 33.08 12.27 15.26
N CYS A 57 31.78 12.51 15.41
CA CYS A 57 31.23 13.10 16.63
C CYS A 57 31.34 12.12 17.81
N ARG A 58 31.77 12.61 18.98
CA ARG A 58 31.97 11.80 20.19
C ARG A 58 30.87 11.97 21.24
N LEU A 59 30.18 13.12 21.23
CA LEU A 59 29.13 13.43 22.19
C LEU A 59 27.93 14.03 21.46
N TYR A 60 26.78 13.40 21.64
CA TYR A 60 25.51 13.80 21.05
C TYR A 60 24.55 14.25 22.15
N ASP A 61 23.71 15.25 21.83
CA ASP A 61 22.61 15.67 22.68
C ASP A 61 21.48 14.62 22.62
N SER A 62 21.18 14.02 23.78
CA SER A 62 20.18 12.96 23.89
C SER A 62 18.75 13.48 23.71
N ASP A 63 18.45 14.70 24.12
CA ASP A 63 17.11 15.27 24.00
C ASP A 63 16.84 15.68 22.55
N ALA A 64 17.80 16.34 21.91
CA ALA A 64 17.70 16.67 20.49
C ALA A 64 17.55 15.39 19.63
N TYR A 65 18.29 14.33 19.93
CA TYR A 65 18.16 13.04 19.26
C TYR A 65 16.75 12.44 19.41
N ARG A 66 16.17 12.50 20.61
CA ARG A 66 14.79 12.03 20.86
C ARG A 66 13.78 12.81 20.03
N TYR A 67 13.86 14.14 20.01
CA TYR A 67 12.94 14.96 19.22
C TYR A 67 13.07 14.69 17.72
N VAL A 68 14.30 14.53 17.24
CA VAL A 68 14.57 14.15 15.85
C VAL A 68 13.91 12.80 15.51
N PHE A 69 14.13 11.77 16.34
CA PHE A 69 13.61 10.44 16.07
C PHE A 69 12.08 10.38 16.17
N LEU A 70 11.52 10.92 17.25
CA LEU A 70 10.07 10.96 17.48
C LEU A 70 9.37 11.86 16.47
N GLY A 71 9.94 13.03 16.18
CA GLY A 71 9.43 13.97 15.19
C GLY A 71 9.39 13.36 13.80
N LEU A 72 10.46 12.70 13.37
CA LEU A 72 10.47 12.03 12.07
C LEU A 72 9.47 10.87 12.01
N ALA A 73 9.40 10.04 13.07
CA ALA A 73 8.42 8.97 13.15
C ALA A 73 6.97 9.50 13.11
N ALA A 74 6.70 10.60 13.79
CA ALA A 74 5.40 11.27 13.80
C ALA A 74 5.07 11.87 12.43
N VAL A 75 6.03 12.47 11.73
CA VAL A 75 5.82 13.04 10.39
C VAL A 75 5.60 11.94 9.35
N LEU A 76 6.30 10.81 9.43
CA LEU A 76 6.07 9.69 8.51
C LEU A 76 4.72 9.01 8.75
N ARG A 77 4.36 8.75 10.02
CA ARG A 77 3.15 7.99 10.35
C ARG A 77 1.90 8.87 10.47
N GLY A 78 2.05 10.12 10.87
CA GLY A 78 0.96 11.07 11.09
C GLY A 78 0.01 11.17 9.90
N PRO A 79 0.50 11.47 8.67
CA PRO A 79 -0.35 11.56 7.49
C PRO A 79 -1.10 10.26 7.19
N SER A 80 -0.45 9.10 7.37
CA SER A 80 -1.10 7.80 7.19
C SER A 80 -2.28 7.64 8.14
N TYR A 81 -2.09 7.92 9.44
CA TYR A 81 -3.18 7.87 10.42
C TYR A 81 -4.28 8.88 10.12
N LEU A 82 -3.94 10.11 9.75
CA LEU A 82 -4.92 11.14 9.40
C LEU A 82 -5.79 10.71 8.21
N ILE A 83 -5.16 10.20 7.14
CA ILE A 83 -5.89 9.67 5.99
C ILE A 83 -6.79 8.52 6.39
N SER A 84 -6.31 7.58 7.21
CA SER A 84 -7.11 6.47 7.72
C SER A 84 -8.32 6.94 8.53
N ILE A 85 -8.15 7.94 9.41
CA ILE A 85 -9.24 8.51 10.21
C ILE A 85 -10.27 9.20 9.31
N VAL A 86 -9.83 10.03 8.36
CA VAL A 86 -10.72 10.70 7.40
C VAL A 86 -11.51 9.67 6.60
N PHE A 87 -10.83 8.65 6.07
CA PHE A 87 -11.46 7.58 5.31
C PHE A 87 -12.50 6.82 6.13
N TYR A 88 -12.18 6.50 7.39
CA TYR A 88 -13.11 5.87 8.32
C TYR A 88 -14.36 6.75 8.56
N ILE A 89 -14.18 8.06 8.77
CA ILE A 89 -15.29 9.01 8.95
C ILE A 89 -16.17 9.08 7.68
N LEU A 90 -15.56 9.10 6.49
CA LEU A 90 -16.29 9.13 5.21
C LEU A 90 -17.14 7.87 5.04
N ILE A 91 -16.60 6.69 5.31
CA ILE A 91 -17.35 5.43 5.24
C ILE A 91 -18.51 5.43 6.24
N LYS A 92 -18.24 5.82 7.50
CA LYS A 92 -19.27 5.87 8.55
C LYS A 92 -20.40 6.84 8.17
N LYS A 93 -20.07 8.01 7.61
CA LYS A 93 -21.03 9.00 7.13
C LYS A 93 -21.87 8.46 5.97
N HIS A 94 -21.25 7.78 5.01
CA HIS A 94 -21.96 7.17 3.87
C HIS A 94 -22.91 6.05 4.33
N PHE A 95 -22.49 5.21 5.29
CA PHE A 95 -23.34 4.17 5.85
C PHE A 95 -24.52 4.73 6.65
N GLN A 96 -24.29 5.72 7.52
CA GLN A 96 -25.36 6.41 8.27
C GLN A 96 -26.33 7.15 7.33
N SER A 97 -25.84 7.76 6.25
CA SER A 97 -26.70 8.39 5.24
C SER A 97 -27.58 7.37 4.51
N LYS A 98 -27.06 6.17 4.24
CA LYS A 98 -27.86 5.07 3.67
C LYS A 98 -28.89 4.55 4.69
N ASN A 99 -28.52 4.49 5.97
CA ASN A 99 -29.39 4.08 7.07
C ASN A 99 -30.43 5.13 7.52
N SER A 100 -30.23 6.41 7.13
CA SER A 100 -31.17 7.52 7.39
C SER A 100 -32.16 7.75 6.25
N ARG A 101 -32.05 6.97 5.16
CA ARG A 101 -33.07 6.86 4.10
C ARG A 101 -33.84 5.54 4.13
N PRO A 102 -34.56 5.17 5.21
CA PRO A 102 -35.67 4.24 5.10
C PRO A 102 -37.01 4.97 5.26
N ILE A 103 -37.85 4.80 4.22
CA ILE A 103 -39.31 5.00 4.18
C ILE A 103 -39.81 6.43 3.90
N GLU A 104 -39.78 6.83 2.63
CA GLU A 104 -41.00 7.31 1.97
C GLU A 104 -41.06 6.66 0.57
N ASN A 105 -42.19 6.02 0.28
CA ASN A 105 -42.58 5.28 -0.92
C ASN A 105 -42.07 3.84 -1.04
N GLY A 106 -42.99 2.93 -0.71
CA GLY A 106 -42.79 1.49 -0.72
C GLY A 106 -42.94 0.82 -2.08
N GLY A 107 -42.70 -0.49 -2.04
CA GLY A 107 -43.07 -1.43 -3.09
C GLY A 107 -41.89 -2.02 -3.86
N ILE A 108 -41.18 -2.98 -3.26
CA ILE A 108 -41.00 -4.37 -3.73
C ILE A 108 -39.98 -5.04 -2.79
N GLU A 109 -40.35 -6.25 -2.37
CA GLU A 109 -39.79 -7.05 -1.29
C GLU A 109 -38.50 -7.74 -1.71
N ASP A 110 -37.46 -7.75 -0.87
CA ASP A 110 -36.33 -8.69 -1.00
C ASP A 110 -35.92 -9.24 0.38
N VAL A 111 -36.57 -10.33 0.79
CA VAL A 111 -36.11 -11.23 1.87
C VAL A 111 -35.04 -12.18 1.27
N PRO A 112 -34.00 -12.58 2.03
CA PRO A 112 -32.71 -12.97 1.46
C PRO A 112 -32.72 -14.41 0.94
N MET A 113 -32.02 -14.68 -0.16
CA MET A 113 -31.79 -16.06 -0.60
C MET A 113 -30.43 -16.23 -1.28
N ASN A 114 -29.56 -16.97 -0.58
CA ASN A 114 -28.48 -17.75 -1.19
C ASN A 114 -29.08 -18.64 -2.29
N LYS A 115 -28.57 -18.57 -3.53
CA LYS A 115 -28.92 -19.54 -4.56
C LYS A 115 -27.79 -19.76 -5.55
N GLU A 116 -26.98 -20.74 -5.23
CA GLU A 116 -26.34 -21.58 -6.24
C GLU A 116 -27.39 -22.58 -6.76
N ASP A 117 -27.31 -22.85 -8.07
CA ASP A 117 -27.93 -23.94 -8.81
C ASP A 117 -29.31 -23.73 -9.49
N ASN A 118 -29.38 -24.25 -10.72
CA ASN A 118 -30.56 -24.53 -11.54
C ASN A 118 -31.22 -23.39 -12.36
N SER A 119 -30.47 -22.75 -13.27
CA SER A 119 -30.99 -22.59 -14.64
C SER A 119 -30.42 -23.70 -15.51
N LYS A 120 -31.00 -24.87 -15.30
CA LYS A 120 -30.87 -26.06 -16.12
C LYS A 120 -31.87 -25.90 -17.26
N ILE A 121 -31.58 -26.48 -18.42
CA ILE A 121 -32.59 -27.02 -19.33
C ILE A 121 -33.44 -25.95 -20.07
N LYS A 122 -32.88 -25.17 -21.00
CA LYS A 122 -33.60 -24.82 -22.25
C LYS A 122 -32.72 -24.17 -23.31
N GLU A 123 -31.75 -24.90 -23.86
CA GLU A 123 -31.35 -24.76 -25.27
C GLU A 123 -30.73 -26.11 -25.66
N ARG A 124 -31.53 -26.94 -26.31
CA ARG A 124 -31.23 -28.32 -26.71
C ARG A 124 -30.46 -28.27 -28.04
N LEU A 125 -29.34 -29.00 -28.13
CA LEU A 125 -28.55 -29.32 -29.35
C LEU A 125 -29.44 -29.61 -30.59
N PRO A 126 -29.05 -29.27 -31.85
CA PRO A 126 -28.01 -30.05 -32.58
C PRO A 126 -27.09 -29.21 -33.52
N GLY A 127 -25.87 -29.70 -33.80
CA GLY A 127 -25.14 -29.36 -35.04
C GLY A 127 -23.65 -29.01 -34.90
N SER A 128 -22.78 -30.01 -35.06
CA SER A 128 -21.45 -29.87 -35.72
C SER A 128 -21.63 -29.38 -37.18
N PRO A 129 -20.65 -28.86 -37.96
CA PRO A 129 -19.23 -29.30 -38.05
C PRO A 129 -18.15 -28.20 -38.25
N ASP A 130 -16.89 -28.61 -37.98
CA ASP A 130 -15.62 -28.39 -38.71
C ASP A 130 -15.13 -26.98 -39.14
N ALA A 131 -13.87 -26.69 -38.75
CA ALA A 131 -12.74 -26.21 -39.58
C ALA A 131 -11.69 -25.58 -38.63
N GLU A 132 -10.51 -26.21 -38.45
CA GLU A 132 -9.26 -25.81 -39.15
C GLU A 132 -8.97 -24.32 -38.98
N ASN A 133 -7.89 -23.82 -38.40
CA ASN A 133 -6.46 -24.16 -38.39
C ASN A 133 -5.82 -22.99 -37.56
N GLU A 134 -4.56 -22.94 -37.11
CA GLU A 134 -3.33 -23.60 -37.50
C GLU A 134 -2.32 -23.42 -36.35
N SER A 135 -1.37 -24.34 -36.32
CA SER A 135 -0.27 -24.43 -35.38
C SER A 135 0.93 -23.58 -35.83
N CYS A 136 1.77 -23.24 -34.85
CA CYS A 136 3.20 -22.89 -34.93
C CYS A 136 3.65 -21.62 -35.67
N ILE A 137 4.38 -20.74 -34.95
CA ILE A 137 5.85 -20.81 -34.77
C ILE A 137 6.18 -20.46 -33.32
#